data_AF-A0A3B1E0R1-F1
#
_entry.id   AF-A0A3B1E0R1-F1
#
_cell.length_a   1.000
_cell.length_b   1.000
_cell.length_c   1.000
_cell.angle_alpha   90.00
_cell.angle_beta   90.00
_cell.angle_gamma   90.00
#
_symmetry.space_group_name_H-M   'P 1'
#
loop_
_entity.id
_entity.type
_entity.pdbx_description
1 polymer ?
#
loop_
_entity_poly.entity_id
_entity_poly.type
_entity_poly.pdbx_seq_one_letter_code
_entity_poly.pdbx_strand_id
1 'polypeptide(L)'
;MSTSINTEEIKNQWIDQISHLIADIQRWAQTLGWSTRQIEKKLEEIEQGTYSVPALMTQKKTVKILLEPIARQAPGVDGVVDLYLLPEHLCTFLSFLPIR
;
A
#
# COMPACT_ATOMS: atom_id res chain seq x y z
N MET A 1 -5.74 31.90 10.44
CA MET A 1 -6.68 30.97 9.78
C MET A 1 -6.15 30.62 8.39
N SER A 2 -5.16 29.73 8.30
CA SER A 2 -4.57 29.30 7.01
C SER A 2 -3.77 27.99 7.19
N THR A 3 -4.43 26.85 7.36
CA THR A 3 -3.73 25.53 7.43
C THR A 3 -4.46 24.44 6.64
N SER A 4 -5.39 24.81 5.75
CA SER A 4 -6.24 23.83 5.04
C SER A 4 -5.66 23.39 3.69
N ILE A 5 -4.79 24.19 3.09
CA ILE A 5 -4.30 23.96 1.71
C ILE A 5 -3.16 22.91 1.70
N ASN A 6 -2.33 22.87 2.74
CA ASN A 6 -1.15 21.99 2.76
C ASN A 6 -1.50 20.50 3.01
N THR A 7 -2.50 20.23 3.83
CA THR A 7 -2.82 18.85 4.27
C THR A 7 -3.39 17.99 3.15
N GLU A 8 -4.29 18.56 2.33
CA GLU A 8 -4.88 17.86 1.18
C GLU A 8 -3.84 17.59 0.08
N GLU A 9 -2.93 18.54 -0.15
CA GLU A 9 -1.89 18.41 -1.17
C GLU A 9 -0.85 17.36 -0.77
N ILE A 10 -0.42 17.34 0.50
CA ILE A 10 0.45 16.29 1.05
C ILE A 10 -0.22 14.92 0.96
N LYS A 11 -1.53 14.82 1.27
CA LYS A 11 -2.28 13.57 1.15
C LYS A 11 -2.31 13.07 -0.30
N ASN A 12 -2.63 13.95 -1.25
CA ASN A 12 -2.69 13.59 -2.67
C ASN A 12 -1.31 13.17 -3.19
N GLN A 13 -0.25 13.89 -2.82
CA GLN A 13 1.12 13.52 -3.19
C GLN A 13 1.50 12.13 -2.67
N TRP A 14 1.09 11.80 -1.45
CA TRP A 14 1.32 10.46 -0.90
C TRP A 14 0.53 9.38 -1.64
N ILE A 15 -0.76 9.62 -1.93
CA ILE A 15 -1.59 8.70 -2.72
C ILE A 15 -0.97 8.46 -4.10
N ASP A 16 -0.42 9.49 -4.73
CA ASP A 16 0.27 9.39 -6.02
C ASP A 16 1.54 8.54 -5.91
N GLN A 17 2.36 8.74 -4.86
CA GLN A 17 3.55 7.91 -4.61
C GLN A 17 3.20 6.43 -4.43
N ILE A 18 2.16 6.12 -3.64
CA ILE A 18 1.68 4.75 -3.46
C ILE A 18 1.13 4.18 -4.78
N SER A 19 0.42 4.99 -5.56
CA SER A 19 -0.11 4.59 -6.86
C SER A 19 1.01 4.22 -7.84
N HIS A 20 2.10 5.01 -7.86
CA HIS A 20 3.29 4.71 -8.66
C HIS A 20 3.97 3.41 -8.21
N LEU A 21 4.19 3.22 -6.92
CA LEU A 21 4.77 1.99 -6.36
C LEU A 21 3.93 0.75 -6.74
N ILE A 22 2.61 0.84 -6.58
CA ILE A 22 1.68 -0.24 -6.95
C ILE A 22 1.75 -0.53 -8.44
N ALA A 23 1.77 0.50 -9.30
CA ALA A 23 1.85 0.33 -10.74
C ALA A 23 3.14 -0.38 -11.16
N ASP A 24 4.28 -0.06 -10.53
CA ASP A 24 5.55 -0.68 -10.84
C ASP A 24 5.62 -2.13 -10.37
N ILE A 25 5.15 -2.43 -9.15
CA ILE A 25 5.05 -3.81 -8.65
C ILE A 25 4.07 -4.62 -9.48
N GLN A 26 2.94 -4.04 -9.87
CA GLN A 26 1.95 -4.68 -10.74
C GLN A 26 2.58 -5.05 -12.09
N ARG A 27 3.28 -4.11 -12.74
CA ARG A 27 3.95 -4.37 -14.02
C ARG A 27 4.98 -5.48 -13.88
N TRP A 28 5.83 -5.40 -12.86
CA TRP A 28 6.83 -6.44 -12.57
C TRP A 28 6.18 -7.81 -12.33
N ALA A 29 5.15 -7.90 -11.49
CA ALA A 29 4.45 -9.14 -11.20
C ALA A 29 3.79 -9.75 -12.45
N GLN A 30 3.16 -8.92 -13.29
CA GLN A 30 2.59 -9.34 -14.57
C GLN A 30 3.65 -9.92 -15.51
N THR A 31 4.85 -9.32 -15.59
CA THR A 31 5.96 -9.88 -16.41
C THR A 31 6.40 -11.27 -15.95
N LEU A 32 6.25 -11.57 -14.65
CA LEU A 32 6.54 -12.88 -14.07
C LEU A 32 5.36 -13.86 -14.17
N GLY A 33 4.29 -13.49 -14.87
CA GLY A 33 3.08 -14.31 -15.05
C GLY A 33 2.23 -14.43 -13.79
N TRP A 34 2.26 -13.45 -12.89
CA TRP A 34 1.35 -13.36 -11.77
C TRP A 34 0.05 -12.68 -12.20
N SER A 35 -1.08 -13.17 -11.69
CA SER A 35 -2.35 -12.46 -11.77
C SER A 35 -2.33 -11.31 -10.78
N THR A 36 -2.76 -10.11 -11.20
CA THR A 36 -2.72 -8.90 -10.36
C THR A 36 -4.09 -8.25 -10.34
N ARG A 37 -4.50 -7.77 -9.17
CA ARG A 37 -5.72 -7.00 -8.97
C ARG A 37 -5.44 -5.85 -8.02
N GLN A 38 -5.66 -4.63 -8.52
CA GLN A 38 -5.71 -3.45 -7.66
C GLN A 38 -7.01 -3.48 -6.84
N ILE A 39 -6.88 -3.15 -5.56
CA ILE A 39 -8.00 -3.03 -4.62
C ILE A 39 -7.89 -1.67 -3.93
N GLU A 40 -8.97 -1.24 -3.28
CA GLU A 40 -8.98 -0.04 -2.46
C GLU A 40 -9.03 -0.43 -0.99
N LYS A 41 -8.17 0.21 -0.18
CA LYS A 41 -8.15 0.09 1.27
C LYS A 41 -8.56 1.42 1.89
N LYS A 42 -9.47 1.37 2.86
CA LYS A 42 -9.81 2.54 3.67
C LYS A 42 -8.78 2.68 4.78
N LEU A 43 -8.13 3.83 4.84
CA LEU A 43 -7.27 4.24 5.93
C LEU A 43 -7.96 5.29 6.76
N GLU A 44 -7.79 5.20 8.07
CA GLU A 44 -8.29 6.17 9.04
C GLU A 44 -7.09 6.86 9.68
N GLU A 45 -6.96 8.16 9.49
CA GLU A 45 -5.94 8.99 10.14
C GLU A 45 -6.61 10.02 11.05
N ILE A 46 -6.10 10.14 12.27
CA ILE A 46 -6.64 11.05 13.30
C ILE A 46 -6.71 12.50 12.79
N GLU A 47 -5.73 12.92 11.98
CA GLU A 47 -5.62 14.31 11.49
C GLU A 47 -6.31 14.56 10.14
N GLN A 48 -6.52 13.53 9.32
CA GLN A 48 -7.02 13.66 7.93
C GLN A 48 -8.38 12.99 7.68
N GLY A 49 -8.92 12.29 8.68
CA GLY A 49 -10.14 11.52 8.55
C GLY A 49 -9.93 10.21 7.76
N THR A 50 -11.03 9.65 7.26
CA THR A 50 -11.00 8.38 6.51
C THR A 50 -10.87 8.64 5.02
N TYR A 51 -9.92 8.00 4.36
CA TYR A 51 -9.75 8.09 2.91
C TYR A 51 -9.32 6.75 2.29
N SER A 52 -9.54 6.59 0.98
CA SER A 52 -9.18 5.37 0.26
C SER A 52 -7.80 5.49 -0.35
N VAL A 53 -7.02 4.43 -0.23
CA VAL A 53 -5.72 4.29 -0.89
C VAL A 53 -5.69 3.04 -1.75
N PRO A 54 -4.94 3.04 -2.85
CA PRO A 54 -4.77 1.84 -3.63
C PRO A 54 -3.92 0.82 -2.85
N ALA A 55 -4.25 -0.44 -3.05
CA ALA A 55 -3.49 -1.61 -2.60
C ALA A 55 -3.43 -2.63 -3.74
N LEU A 56 -2.51 -3.58 -3.67
CA LEU A 56 -2.28 -4.55 -4.75
C LEU A 56 -2.35 -5.97 -4.22
N MET A 57 -3.27 -6.76 -4.76
CA MET A 57 -3.30 -8.20 -4.56
C MET A 57 -2.75 -8.88 -5.80
N THR A 58 -1.73 -9.72 -5.62
CA THR A 58 -1.19 -10.57 -6.68
C THR A 58 -1.34 -12.03 -6.30
N GLN A 59 -1.52 -12.90 -7.29
CA GLN A 59 -1.72 -14.32 -7.07
C GLN A 59 -1.02 -15.12 -8.15
N LYS A 60 -0.33 -16.18 -7.74
CA LYS A 60 0.19 -17.21 -8.63
C LYS A 60 -0.04 -18.58 -8.00
N LYS A 61 -0.85 -19.39 -8.67
CA LYS A 61 -1.32 -20.69 -8.14
C LYS A 61 -1.98 -20.48 -6.76
N THR A 62 -1.44 -21.11 -5.72
CA THR A 62 -1.92 -21.10 -4.33
C THR A 62 -1.27 -20.02 -3.47
N VAL A 63 -0.35 -19.22 -4.03
CA VAL A 63 0.34 -18.15 -3.32
C VAL A 63 -0.34 -16.83 -3.66
N LYS A 64 -0.77 -16.11 -2.62
CA LYS A 64 -1.22 -14.73 -2.74
C LYS A 64 -0.23 -13.80 -2.07
N ILE A 65 0.03 -12.66 -2.69
CA ILE A 65 0.77 -11.56 -2.11
C ILE A 65 -0.14 -10.36 -2.04
N LEU A 66 -0.22 -9.72 -0.90
CA LEU A 66 -1.03 -8.53 -0.69
C LEU A 66 -0.12 -7.39 -0.23
N LEU A 67 -0.08 -6.33 -1.01
CA LEU A 67 0.63 -5.10 -0.72
C LEU A 67 -0.39 -4.06 -0.25
N GLU A 68 -0.32 -3.67 1.01
CA GLU A 68 -1.27 -2.75 1.63
C GLU A 68 -0.58 -1.57 2.30
N PRO A 69 -0.94 -0.33 1.95
CA PRO A 69 -0.51 0.82 2.72
C PRO A 69 -1.19 0.81 4.10
N ILE A 70 -0.41 1.10 5.15
CA ILE A 70 -0.85 1.06 6.56
C ILE A 70 -0.82 2.44 7.20
N ALA A 71 0.17 3.26 6.84
CA ALA A 71 0.28 4.62 7.36
C ALA A 71 1.02 5.51 6.37
N ARG A 72 0.59 6.78 6.28
CA ARG A 72 1.30 7.83 5.53
C ARG A 72 2.64 8.19 6.16
N GLN A 73 2.74 8.14 7.49
CA GLN A 73 3.95 8.46 8.22
C GLN A 73 4.12 7.51 9.40
N ALA A 74 5.36 7.10 9.68
CA ALA A 74 5.76 6.45 10.91
C ALA A 74 7.10 7.05 11.37
N PRO A 75 7.49 6.89 12.65
CA PRO A 75 8.73 7.48 13.16
C PRO A 75 9.95 7.13 12.28
N GLY A 76 10.47 8.12 11.56
CA GLY A 76 11.66 7.99 10.71
C GLY A 76 11.44 7.51 9.27
N VAL A 77 10.20 7.34 8.80
CA VAL A 77 9.90 6.91 7.41
C VAL A 77 8.65 7.60 6.84
N ASP A 78 8.73 7.96 5.56
CA ASP A 78 7.64 8.59 4.78
C ASP A 78 6.75 7.54 4.11
N GLY A 79 6.12 6.70 4.94
CA GLY A 79 5.14 5.70 4.52
C GLY A 79 5.47 4.29 4.98
N VAL A 80 4.42 3.56 5.34
CA VAL A 80 4.51 2.15 5.73
C VAL A 80 3.57 1.33 4.86
N VAL A 81 4.12 0.29 4.25
CA VAL A 81 3.39 -0.67 3.43
C VAL A 81 3.66 -2.06 3.97
N ASP A 82 2.61 -2.80 4.23
CA ASP A 82 2.71 -4.21 4.58
C ASP A 82 2.70 -5.06 3.31
N LEU A 83 3.56 -6.09 3.31
CA LEU A 83 3.62 -7.11 2.28
C LEU A 83 3.28 -8.46 2.91
N TYR A 84 2.07 -8.94 2.67
CA TYR A 84 1.62 -10.24 3.17
C TYR A 84 1.87 -11.31 2.14
N LEU A 85 2.55 -12.39 2.53
CA LEU A 85 2.58 -13.64 1.79
C LEU A 85 1.56 -14.60 2.41
N LEU A 86 0.55 -14.97 1.65
CA LEU A 86 -0.52 -15.87 2.07
C LEU A 86 -0.42 -17.17 1.26
N PRO A 87 0.34 -18.17 1.74
CA PRO A 87 0.23 -19.53 1.23
C PRO A 87 -1.04 -20.18 1.79
N GLU A 88 -1.72 -21.00 0.99
CA GLU A 88 -2.96 -21.70 1.42
C GLU A 88 -2.79 -22.60 2.66
N HIS A 89 -1.56 -22.94 3.07
CA HIS A 89 -1.29 -23.97 4.09
C HIS A 89 -0.57 -23.45 5.34
N LEU A 90 -0.22 -22.17 5.42
CA LEU A 90 0.48 -21.59 6.58
C LEU A 90 0.14 -20.11 6.73
N CYS A 91 -0.80 -19.79 7.63
CA CYS A 91 -0.86 -18.45 8.22
C CYS A 91 0.41 -18.25 9.05
N THR A 92 1.41 -17.55 8.51
CA THR A 92 2.52 -17.01 9.31
C THR A 92 2.69 -15.54 8.95
N PHE A 93 2.39 -14.70 9.93
CA PHE A 93 2.52 -13.25 9.93
C PHE A 93 4.01 -12.85 9.86
N LEU A 94 4.39 -12.00 8.91
CA LEU A 94 5.72 -11.37 8.84
C LEU A 94 5.50 -9.89 8.47
N SER A 95 5.92 -8.98 9.34
CA SER A 95 5.74 -7.53 9.20
C SER A 95 7.07 -6.78 9.05
N PHE A 96 6.98 -5.61 8.39
CA PHE A 96 7.94 -4.50 8.22
C PHE A 96 9.01 -4.58 7.12
N LEU A 97 8.78 -3.79 6.05
CA LEU A 97 9.82 -3.23 5.18
C LEU A 97 9.66 -1.68 5.17
N PRO A 98 10.63 -0.90 5.65
CA PRO A 98 10.60 0.55 5.52
C PRO A 98 10.93 0.95 4.07
N ILE A 99 10.10 1.83 3.49
CA ILE A 99 10.40 2.49 2.22
C ILE A 99 11.35 3.66 2.54
N ARG A 100 12.51 3.71 1.86
CA ARG A 100 13.50 4.79 1.94
C ARG A 100 13.45 5.65 0.69
#